data_AF-A0A9X1SE13-F1
#
_entry.id   AF-A0A9X1SE13-F1
#
_cell.length_a   1.000
_cell.length_b   1.000
_cell.length_c   1.000
_cell.angle_alpha   90.00
_cell.angle_beta   90.00
_cell.angle_gamma   90.00
#
_symmetry.space_group_name_H-M   'P 1'
#
loop_
_entity.id
_entity.type
_entity.pdbx_description
1 polymer ?
#
loop_
_entity_poly.entity_id
_entity_poly.type
_entity_poly.pdbx_seq_one_letter_code
_entity_poly.pdbx_strand_id
1 'polypeptide(L)'
;MATPRRDIKAITAVLENLTAGQKVTAGFRTPRYGDFTITAEAVKGLERGQLTAGSWLLGTSGKPSKHLQSLAVVTDAADASTEEES
;
A
#
# COMPACT_ATOMS: atom_id res chain seq x y z
N MET A 1 21.41 -9.16 7.88
CA MET A 1 19.95 -8.97 8.05
C MET A 1 19.63 -7.58 7.52
N ALA A 2 19.12 -7.49 6.30
CA ALA A 2 18.97 -6.21 5.60
C ALA A 2 17.85 -5.39 6.24
N THR A 3 18.20 -4.24 6.80
CA THR A 3 17.26 -3.23 7.28
C THR A 3 16.35 -2.84 6.12
N PRO A 4 15.03 -3.14 6.15
CA PRO A 4 14.13 -2.62 5.13
C PRO A 4 14.10 -1.11 5.33
N ARG A 5 14.70 -0.39 4.38
CA ARG A 5 14.70 1.06 4.37
C ARG A 5 13.26 1.47 4.15
N ARG A 6 12.72 2.28 5.05
CA ARG A 6 11.42 2.93 4.86
C ARG A 6 11.53 3.79 3.60
N ASP A 7 10.91 3.35 2.51
CA ASP A 7 11.01 4.02 1.21
C ASP A 7 10.04 5.20 1.14
N ILE A 8 10.28 6.23 1.96
CA ILE A 8 9.41 7.41 2.09
C ILE A 8 9.18 8.06 0.72
N LYS A 9 10.21 8.16 -0.13
CA LYS A 9 10.07 8.73 -1.49
C LYS A 9 9.09 7.95 -2.35
N ALA A 10 9.22 6.61 -2.41
CA ALA A 10 8.33 5.77 -3.19
C ALA A 10 6.91 5.85 -2.64
N ILE A 11 6.77 5.82 -1.32
CA ILE A 11 5.48 5.93 -0.65
C ILE A 11 4.79 7.26 -0.96
N THR A 12 5.49 8.39 -0.83
CA THR A 12 4.90 9.71 -1.10
C THR A 12 4.52 9.84 -2.57
N ALA A 13 5.38 9.42 -3.50
CA ALA A 13 5.07 9.46 -4.93
C ALA A 13 3.85 8.61 -5.30
N VAL A 14 3.71 7.43 -4.67
CA VAL A 14 2.51 6.60 -4.84
C VAL A 14 1.31 7.30 -4.22
N LEU A 15 1.38 7.80 -2.99
CA LEU A 15 0.29 8.53 -2.32
C LEU A 15 -0.23 9.73 -3.12
N GLU A 16 0.67 10.45 -3.81
CA GLU A 16 0.31 11.60 -4.66
C GLU A 16 -0.43 11.18 -5.94
N ASN A 17 -0.08 10.02 -6.51
CA ASN A 17 -0.73 9.46 -7.69
C ASN A 17 -1.88 8.50 -7.35
N LEU A 18 -2.07 8.18 -6.07
CA LEU A 18 -3.01 7.16 -5.64
C LEU A 18 -4.43 7.71 -5.65
N THR A 19 -5.26 7.09 -6.47
CA THR A 19 -6.70 7.36 -6.52
C THR A 19 -7.43 6.26 -5.77
N ALA A 20 -8.53 6.62 -5.09
CA ALA A 20 -9.41 5.63 -4.47
C ALA A 20 -9.97 4.70 -5.55
N GLY A 21 -10.00 3.39 -5.28
CA GLY A 21 -10.38 2.33 -6.22
C GLY A 21 -9.19 1.62 -6.89
N GLN A 22 -7.94 2.03 -6.62
CA GLN A 22 -6.75 1.37 -7.15
C GLN A 22 -6.27 0.27 -6.20
N LYS A 23 -5.93 -0.92 -6.72
CA LYS A 23 -5.25 -1.95 -5.91
C LYS A 23 -3.85 -1.48 -5.54
N VAL A 24 -3.51 -1.62 -4.26
CA VAL A 24 -2.18 -1.33 -3.74
C VAL A 24 -1.67 -2.45 -2.87
N THR A 25 -0.36 -2.61 -2.89
CA THR A 25 0.38 -3.47 -2.00
C THR A 25 1.12 -2.60 -1.00
N ALA A 26 0.78 -2.72 0.28
CA ALA A 26 1.31 -1.96 1.38
C ALA A 26 2.08 -2.86 2.33
N GLY A 27 3.37 -2.59 2.50
CA GLY A 27 4.24 -3.25 3.47
C GLY A 27 4.14 -2.55 4.82
N PHE A 28 3.67 -3.26 5.84
CA PHE A 28 3.60 -2.81 7.21
C PHE A 28 4.64 -3.50 8.07
N ARG A 29 5.15 -2.78 9.07
CA ARG A 29 5.98 -3.37 10.12
C ARG A 29 5.48 -2.94 11.48
N THR A 30 5.16 -3.93 12.29
CA THR A 30 4.76 -3.71 13.68
C THR A 30 5.65 -4.54 14.61
N PRO A 31 5.99 -4.03 15.80
CA PRO A 31 6.77 -4.80 16.76
C PRO A 31 6.04 -6.07 17.25
N ARG A 32 4.71 -6.14 17.06
CA ARG A 32 3.87 -7.27 17.50
C ARG A 32 3.72 -8.38 16.46
N TYR A 33 3.75 -8.05 15.17
CA TYR A 33 3.52 -9.01 14.08
C TYR A 33 4.71 -9.18 13.12
N GLY A 34 5.77 -8.38 13.27
CA GLY A 34 6.88 -8.36 12.32
C GLY A 34 6.57 -7.52 11.07
N ASP A 35 7.28 -7.80 9.99
CA ASP A 35 6.98 -7.28 8.66
C ASP A 35 5.93 -8.15 7.96
N PHE A 36 4.91 -7.50 7.41
CA PHE A 36 3.90 -8.17 6.61
C PHE A 36 3.42 -7.23 5.50
N THR A 37 2.99 -7.82 4.40
CA THR A 37 2.51 -7.07 3.25
C THR A 37 1.04 -7.38 3.03
N ILE A 38 0.23 -6.35 2.84
CA ILE A 38 -1.18 -6.50 2.49
C ILE A 38 -1.39 -6.00 1.06
N THR A 39 -2.21 -6.72 0.30
CA THR A 39 -2.71 -6.23 -0.99
C THR A 39 -4.19 -5.95 -0.82
N ALA A 40 -4.58 -4.70 -1.01
CA ALA A 40 -5.96 -4.26 -0.88
C ALA A 40 -6.23 -3.04 -1.75
N GLU A 41 -7.50 -2.76 -1.99
CA GLU A 41 -7.89 -1.55 -2.70
C GLU A 41 -7.68 -0.31 -1.82
N ALA A 42 -7.18 0.76 -2.44
CA ALA A 42 -7.04 2.06 -1.83
C ALA A 42 -8.43 2.70 -1.69
N VAL A 43 -8.85 2.95 -0.47
CA VAL A 43 -10.13 3.58 -0.14
C VAL A 43 -9.86 4.92 0.52
N LYS A 44 -10.69 5.92 0.20
CA LYS A 44 -10.68 7.20 0.93
C LYS A 44 -11.27 6.95 2.32
N GLY A 45 -10.49 7.29 3.35
CA GLY A 45 -10.92 7.22 4.73
C GLY A 45 -11.97 8.29 5.08
N LEU A 46 -12.44 8.26 6.33
CA LEU A 46 -13.43 9.19 6.86
C LEU A 46 -12.89 10.62 6.99
N GLU A 47 -11.58 10.78 7.20
CA GLU A 47 -10.94 12.09 7.33
C GLU A 47 -10.49 12.66 5.97
N ARG A 48 -10.52 13.99 5.84
CA ARG A 48 -10.13 14.70 4.61
C ARG A 48 -8.67 14.41 4.26
N GLY A 49 -8.44 13.71 3.15
CA GLY A 49 -7.10 13.34 2.68
C GLY A 49 -6.54 12.07 3.31
N GLN A 50 -7.37 11.28 4.01
CA GLN A 50 -7.00 9.97 4.52
C GLN A 50 -7.12 8.91 3.43
N LEU A 51 -6.08 8.09 3.27
CA LEU A 51 -6.07 6.93 2.38
C LEU A 51 -5.78 5.67 3.19
N THR A 52 -6.62 4.66 2.99
CA THR A 52 -6.57 3.38 3.68
C THR A 52 -6.52 2.24 2.66
N ALA A 53 -5.74 1.21 2.92
CA ALA A 53 -5.76 -0.04 2.18
C ALA A 53 -6.47 -1.10 3.03
N GLY A 54 -7.70 -1.44 2.68
CA GLY A 54 -8.56 -2.27 3.52
C GLY A 54 -8.75 -1.65 4.91
N SER A 55 -8.28 -2.32 5.96
CA SER A 55 -8.37 -1.86 7.36
C SER A 55 -7.13 -1.08 7.85
N TRP A 56 -6.12 -0.89 7.00
CA TRP A 56 -4.85 -0.28 7.40
C TRP A 56 -4.68 1.13 6.82
N LEU A 57 -4.22 2.06 7.65
CA LEU A 57 -3.94 3.44 7.25
C LEU A 57 -2.65 3.52 6.42
N LEU A 58 -2.74 3.97 5.17
CA LEU A 58 -1.58 4.23 4.31
C LEU A 58 -0.95 5.59 4.61
N GLY A 59 -1.80 6.59 4.75
CA GLY A 59 -1.36 7.95 5.04
C GLY A 59 -2.51 8.93 5.15
N THR A 60 -2.17 10.13 5.62
CA THR A 60 -3.09 11.26 5.76
C THR A 60 -2.43 12.50 5.21
N SER A 61 -3.12 13.19 4.30
CA SER A 61 -2.69 14.48 3.74
C SER A 61 -1.24 14.45 3.21
N GLY A 62 -0.90 13.41 2.43
CA GLY A 62 0.43 13.21 1.84
C GLY A 62 1.51 12.71 2.80
N LYS A 63 1.18 12.44 4.07
CA LYS A 63 2.12 11.89 5.06
C LYS A 63 1.95 10.39 5.24
N PRO A 64 3.02 9.59 5.08
CA PRO A 64 2.95 8.15 5.27
C PRO A 64 2.80 7.77 6.75
N SER A 65 1.99 6.75 7.01
CA SER A 65 1.76 6.22 8.35
C SER A 65 3.03 5.73 9.04
N LYS A 66 3.04 5.78 10.38
CA LYS A 66 4.19 5.38 11.23
C LYS A 66 4.62 3.92 11.04
N HIS A 67 3.69 3.05 10.64
CA HIS A 67 3.91 1.62 10.44
C HIS A 67 4.13 1.22 8.98
N LEU A 68 3.97 2.16 8.03
CA LEU A 68 4.11 1.90 6.61
C LEU A 68 5.59 1.94 6.22
N GLN A 69 6.08 0.81 5.70
CA GLN A 69 7.46 0.63 5.24
C GLN A 69 7.59 0.82 3.73
N SER A 70 6.60 0.34 2.98
CA SER A 70 6.59 0.37 1.51
C SER A 70 5.16 0.47 1.00
N LEU A 71 4.98 1.11 -0.15
CA LEU A 71 3.69 1.20 -0.85
C LEU A 71 3.95 1.11 -2.34
N ALA A 72 3.23 0.22 -3.02
CA ALA A 72 3.28 0.03 -4.46
C ALA A 72 1.86 -0.09 -5.01
N VAL A 73 1.60 0.48 -6.19
CA VAL A 73 0.32 0.28 -6.89
C VAL A 73 0.41 -1.02 -7.67
N VAL A 74 -0.55 -1.91 -7.45
CA VAL A 74 -0.74 -3.09 -8.28
C VAL A 74 -1.68 -2.67 -9.39
N THR A 75 -1.10 -2.30 -10.54
CA THR A 75 -1.87 -2.32 -11.77
C THR A 75 -2.20 -3.77 -12.06
N ASP A 76 -3.49 -4.07 -12.15
CA ASP A 76 -4.06 -5.35 -12.55
C ASP A 76 -3.77 -5.57 -14.06
N ALA A 77 -2.49 -5.61 -14.42
CA ALA A 77 -2.00 -6.05 -15.72
C ALA A 77 -1.17 -7.34 -15.58
N ALA A 78 -1.13 -7.92 -14.38
CA ALA A 78 -0.40 -9.15 -14.06
C ALA A 78 -1.33 -10.31 -13.69
N ASP A 79 -2.63 -10.21 -13.99
CA ASP A 79 -3.60 -11.31 -13.87
C ASP A 79 -4.42 -11.44 -15.17
N ALA A 80 -3.70 -11.57 -16.29
CA ALA A 80 -4.24 -12.13 -17.52
C ALA A 80 -3.28 -13.22 -18.00
N SER A 81 -2.96 -14.17 -17.13
CA SER A 81 -2.25 -15.42 -17.46
C SER A 81 -2.54 -16.48 -16.40
N THR A 82 -3.83 -16.67 -16.06
CA THR A 82 -4.30 -18.04 -15.78
C THR A 82 -5.06 -18.43 -17.04
N GLU A 83 -4.32 -18.63 -18.13
CA GLU A 83 -4.88 -19.28 -19.31
C GLU A 83 -4.93 -20.78 -19.01
N GLU A 84 -6.09 -21.33 -19.31
CA GLU A 84 -6.58 -22.67 -19.01
C GLU A 84 -5.62 -23.76 -19.49
N GLU A 85 -5.22 -24.67 -18.60
CA GLU A 85 -4.66 -25.97 -19.00
C GLU A 85 -5.81 -26.99 -18.92
N SER A 86 -6.38 -27.30 -20.08
CA SER A 86 -7.35 -28.39 -20.32
C SER A 86 -6.65 -29.63 -20.88
#